data_AF-A0A8T5RH70-F1
#
_entry.id   AF-A0A8T5RH70-F1
#
_cell.length_a   1.000
_cell.length_b   1.000
_cell.length_c   1.000
_cell.angle_alpha   90.00
_cell.angle_beta   90.00
_cell.angle_gamma   90.00
#
_symmetry.space_group_name_H-M   'P 1'
#
loop_
_entity.id
_entity.type
_entity.pdbx_description
1 polymer ?
#
loop_
_entity_poly.entity_id
_entity_poly.type
_entity_poly.pdbx_seq_one_letter_code
_entity_poly.pdbx_strand_id
1 'polypeptide(L)' 'MLWSNKFHTCLECDEEFENELNLAICPDCLKNERENYKKGVPSKFETVNIFLRKVTLESAL' A
#
# COMPACT_ATOMS: atom_id res chain seq x y z
N MET A 1 -13.94 -21.99 -13.02
CA MET A 1 -13.85 -20.56 -12.67
C MET A 1 -13.05 -20.47 -11.38
N LEU A 2 -11.76 -20.12 -11.46
CA LEU A 2 -10.89 -20.01 -10.29
C LEU A 2 -11.03 -18.58 -9.75
N TRP A 3 -11.88 -18.41 -8.74
CA TRP A 3 -11.96 -17.17 -7.98
C TRP A 3 -10.76 -17.18 -7.02
N SER A 4 -9.62 -16.67 -7.47
CA SER A 4 -8.51 -16.39 -6.56
C SER A 4 -8.99 -15.33 -5.58
N ASN A 5 -9.32 -15.73 -4.34
CA ASN A 5 -9.63 -14.81 -3.26
C ASN A 5 -8.40 -13.93 -3.03
N LYS A 6 -8.38 -12.73 -3.63
CA LYS A 6 -7.34 -11.70 -3.41
C LYS A 6 -7.56 -10.95 -2.10
N PHE A 7 -8.25 -11.56 -1.13
CA PHE A 7 -8.46 -10.96 0.17
C PHE A 7 -7.27 -11.31 1.05
N HIS A 8 -6.62 -10.28 1.59
CA HIS A 8 -5.48 -10.39 2.49
C HIS A 8 -5.76 -9.59 3.75
N THR A 9 -5.13 -9.98 4.84
CA THR A 9 -5.16 -9.24 6.10
C THR A 9 -4.15 -8.08 6.05
N CYS A 10 -4.59 -6.89 6.41
CA CYS A 10 -3.73 -5.72 6.58
C CYS A 10 -2.80 -5.92 7.77
N LEU A 11 -1.49 -5.76 7.57
CA LEU A 11 -0.51 -5.89 8.65
C LEU A 11 -0.46 -4.68 9.61
N GLU A 12 -1.30 -3.66 9.39
CA GLU A 12 -1.40 -2.48 10.25
C GLU A 12 -2.63 -2.49 11.17
N CYS A 13 -3.80 -2.84 10.62
CA CYS A 13 -5.09 -2.76 11.32
C CYS A 13 -5.82 -4.10 11.43
N ASP A 14 -5.22 -5.19 10.94
CA ASP A 14 -5.78 -6.55 10.93
C ASP A 14 -7.10 -6.70 10.14
N GLU A 15 -7.53 -5.69 9.38
CA GLU A 15 -8.72 -5.77 8.52
C GLU A 15 -8.43 -6.55 7.23
N GLU A 16 -9.41 -7.34 6.78
CA GLU A 16 -9.36 -7.99 5.47
C GLU A 16 -9.66 -7.00 4.35
N PHE A 17 -8.86 -7.02 3.29
CA PHE A 17 -9.03 -6.14 2.14
C PHE A 17 -8.62 -6.84 0.84
N GLU A 18 -9.17 -6.39 -0.29
CA GLU A 18 -8.75 -6.87 -1.60
C GLU A 18 -7.40 -6.26 -1.97
N ASN A 19 -6.39 -7.11 -2.14
CA ASN A 19 -5.02 -6.69 -2.39
C ASN A 19 -4.66 -6.74 -3.87
N GLU A 20 -5.26 -5.85 -4.66
CA GLU A 20 -4.93 -5.74 -6.09
C GLU A 20 -3.50 -5.24 -6.33
N LEU A 21 -2.96 -4.48 -5.37
CA LEU A 21 -1.67 -3.79 -5.48
C LEU A 21 -0.49 -4.60 -4.90
N ASN A 22 -0.73 -5.80 -4.37
CA ASN A 22 0.26 -6.63 -3.65
C ASN A 22 1.00 -5.85 -2.54
N LEU A 23 0.26 -5.09 -1.73
CA LEU A 23 0.77 -4.31 -0.61
C LEU A 23 0.56 -5.04 0.73
N ALA A 24 1.41 -4.74 1.69
CA ALA A 24 1.30 -5.26 3.06
C ALA A 24 0.12 -4.67 3.87
N ILE A 25 -0.50 -3.59 3.38
CA ILE A 25 -1.51 -2.81 4.11
C ILE A 25 -2.73 -2.52 3.23
N CYS A 26 -3.86 -2.28 3.88
CA CYS A 26 -5.10 -1.91 3.21
C CYS A 26 -5.06 -0.50 2.60
N PRO A 27 -6.00 -0.17 1.69
CA PRO A 27 -6.08 1.15 1.06
C PRO A 27 -6.20 2.31 2.04
N ASP A 28 -6.84 2.12 3.19
CA ASP A 28 -7.01 3.18 4.18
C ASP A 28 -5.71 3.46 4.94
N CYS A 29 -5.00 2.42 5.39
CA CYS A 29 -3.66 2.58 5.96
C CYS A 29 -2.68 3.18 4.94
N LEU A 30 -2.80 2.82 3.65
CA LEU A 30 -1.98 3.38 2.58
C LEU A 30 -2.16 4.89 2.41
N LYS A 31 -3.35 5.44 2.65
CA LYS A 31 -3.57 6.90 2.63
C LYS A 31 -2.72 7.60 3.69
N ASN A 32 -2.65 7.03 4.90
CA ASN A 32 -1.84 7.59 5.98
C ASN A 32 -0.34 7.51 5.66
N GLU A 33 0.10 6.36 5.13
CA GLU A 33 1.50 6.17 4.70
C GLU A 33 1.89 7.13 3.58
N ARG A 34 0.98 7.44 2.64
CA ARG A 34 1.21 8.44 1.59
C ARG A 34 1.46 9.83 2.17
N GLU A 35 0.70 10.24 3.19
CA GLU A 35 0.91 11.54 3.85
C GLU A 35 2.22 11.59 4.64
N ASN A 36 2.61 10.48 5.27
CA ASN A 36 3.92 10.35 5.92
C ASN A 36 5.08 10.43 4.90
N TYR A 37 4.95 9.73 3.77
CA TYR A 37 5.95 9.72 2.70
C TYR A 37 6.15 11.10 2.07
N LYS A 38 5.07 11.88 1.88
CA LYS A 38 5.15 13.29 1.44
C LYS A 38 5.95 14.18 2.40
N LYS A 39 5.97 13.84 3.69
CA LYS A 39 6.77 14.53 4.72
C LYS A 39 8.21 13.99 4.83
N GLY A 40 8.60 13.06 3.96
CA GLY A 40 9.91 12.41 3.97
C GLY A 40 10.03 11.27 4.98
N VAL A 41 8.93 10.79 5.57
CA VAL A 41 8.93 9.66 6.50
C VAL A 41 8.61 8.37 5.74
N PRO A 42 9.56 7.41 5.64
CA PRO A 42 9.32 6.16 4.92
C PRO A 42 8.39 5.24 5.72
N SER A 43 7.69 4.36 4.99
CA SER A 43 6.89 3.29 5.57
C SER A 43 7.78 2.24 6.22
N LYS A 44 7.25 1.56 7.26
CA LYS A 44 7.86 0.35 7.81
C LYS A 44 7.77 -0.86 6.88
N PHE A 45 6.94 -0.79 5.83
CA PHE A 45 6.76 -1.86 4.86
C PHE A 45 7.43 -1.53 3.52
N GLU A 46 8.38 -2.36 3.11
CA GLU A 46 9.15 -2.14 1.87
C GLU A 46 8.27 -2.12 0.61
N THR A 47 7.24 -2.98 0.55
CA THR A 47 6.27 -3.01 -0.56
C THR A 47 5.55 -1.67 -0.72
N VAL A 48 5.28 -0.97 0.39
CA VAL A 48 4.62 0.34 0.40
C VAL A 48 5.57 1.41 -0.07
N ASN A 49 6.83 1.39 0.37
CA ASN A 49 7.87 2.33 -0.09
C ASN A 49 8.09 2.24 -1.61
N ILE A 50 8.19 1.01 -2.14
CA ILE A 50 8.36 0.77 -3.58
C ILE A 50 7.17 1.34 -4.36
N PHE A 51 5.95 1.09 -3.88
CA PHE A 51 4.74 1.60 -4.52
C PHE A 51 4.67 3.13 -4.50
N LEU A 52 4.87 3.76 -3.34
CA LEU A 52 4.83 5.21 -3.19
C LEU A 52 5.91 5.91 -4.04
N ARG A 53 7.10 5.32 -4.14
CA ARG A 53 8.16 5.81 -5.02
C ARG A 53 7.75 5.77 -6.49
N LYS A 54 7.18 4.66 -6.98
CA LYS A 54 6.70 4.55 -8.37
C LYS A 54 5.65 5.61 -8.69
N VAL A 55 4.61 5.71 -7.86
CA VAL A 55 3.52 6.67 -8.06
C VAL A 55 4.01 8.12 -8.04
N THR A 56 4.97 8.44 -7.18
CA THR A 56 5.54 9.79 -7.10
C THR A 56 6.37 10.14 -8.34
N LEU A 57 7.11 9.18 -8.89
CA LEU A 57 7.87 9.37 -10.13
C LEU A 57 6.98 9.52 -11.36
N GLU A 58 5.87 8.77 -11.43
CA GLU A 58 4.87 8.88 -12.50
C GLU A 58 4.10 10.21 -12.46
N SER A 59 3.97 10.83 -11.29
CA SER A 59 3.33 12.15 -11.14
C SER A 59 4.25 13.33 -11.48
N ALA A 60 5.54 13.06 -11.75
CA ALA A 60 6.54 14.08 -12.08
C ALA A 60 6.86 14.16 -13.59
N LEU A 61 6.22 13.31 -14.40
CA LEU A 61 6.27 13.29 -15.87
C LEU A 61 4.96 13.83 -16.45
#